data_AF-A0AAQ2XG22-F1
#
_entry.id   AF-A0AAQ2XG22-F1
#
_cell.length_a   1.000
_cell.length_b   1.000
_cell.length_c   1.000
_cell.angle_alpha   90.00
_cell.angle_beta   90.00
_cell.angle_gamma   90.00
#
_symmetry.space_group_name_H-M   'P 1'
#
loop_
_entity.id
_entity.type
_entity.pdbx_description
1 polymer ?
#
loop_
_entity_poly.entity_id
_entity_poly.type
_entity_poly.pdbx_seq_one_letter_code
_entity_poly.pdbx_strand_id
1 'polypeptide(L)'
;MATHLSDMIITEVFGNYVLNTSLKINRFVQSGILTPDPDLGPHLLEAGTKITVPFINDLDGDPDNWTDTDNISVNQLTSGKQLGLKFYQSKAFGYSSLSQMISGTPIQKTIGNRFASFWTCADEKMPLAVLDGVMGVTKVKNSKFYDATSKTPTDAAFIAKGFIAAIGLMAICKMIHLEQLPLTLLPVQ
;
A
#
# COMPACT_ATOMS: atom_id res chain seq x y z
N MET A 1 55.43 -43.68 -30.62
CA MET A 1 54.89 -43.07 -29.39
C MET A 1 54.18 -41.80 -29.80
N ALA A 2 52.88 -41.71 -29.51
CA ALA A 2 52.07 -40.54 -29.81
C ALA A 2 51.68 -39.87 -28.48
N THR A 3 51.68 -38.55 -28.45
CA THR A 3 51.27 -37.77 -27.27
C THR A 3 49.80 -38.03 -26.96
N HIS A 4 49.48 -38.39 -25.71
CA HIS A 4 48.12 -38.61 -25.26
C HIS A 4 47.55 -37.35 -24.60
N LEU A 5 46.21 -37.23 -24.51
CA LEU A 5 45.54 -36.08 -23.89
C LEU A 5 45.89 -35.92 -22.38
N SER A 6 46.40 -36.98 -21.74
CA SER A 6 46.96 -36.97 -20.38
C SER A 6 48.28 -36.21 -20.26
N ASP A 7 49.00 -36.02 -21.38
CA ASP A 7 50.34 -35.45 -21.40
C ASP A 7 50.33 -33.94 -21.74
N MET A 8 49.13 -33.36 -21.91
CA MET A 8 48.92 -31.96 -22.25
C MET A 8 48.08 -31.23 -21.19
N ILE A 9 48.41 -29.97 -20.94
CA ILE A 9 47.63 -29.10 -20.04
C ILE A 9 46.28 -28.78 -20.70
N ILE A 10 45.19 -29.21 -20.07
CA ILE A 10 43.84 -28.86 -20.50
C ILE A 10 43.57 -27.41 -20.10
N THR A 11 43.30 -26.55 -21.08
CA THR A 11 42.97 -25.16 -20.84
C THR A 11 41.51 -25.01 -20.38
N GLU A 12 41.29 -24.23 -19.34
CA GLU A 12 39.96 -23.89 -18.85
C GLU A 12 39.32 -22.83 -19.76
N VAL A 13 38.13 -23.13 -20.30
CA VAL A 13 37.32 -22.17 -21.07
C VAL A 13 36.25 -21.59 -20.14
N PHE A 14 36.33 -20.29 -19.86
CA PHE A 14 35.28 -19.59 -19.13
C PHE A 14 34.14 -19.19 -20.08
N GLY A 15 32.90 -19.46 -19.66
CA GLY A 15 31.71 -18.98 -20.35
C GLY A 15 31.43 -17.50 -20.06
N ASN A 16 30.65 -16.86 -20.92
CA ASN A 16 30.21 -15.49 -20.72
C ASN A 16 29.36 -15.34 -19.45
N TYR A 17 29.41 -14.16 -18.83
CA TYR A 17 28.53 -13.84 -17.71
C TYR A 17 27.06 -13.83 -18.13
N VAL A 18 26.23 -14.63 -17.45
CA VAL A 18 24.78 -14.61 -17.57
C VAL A 18 24.18 -13.94 -16.35
N LEU A 19 23.24 -13.02 -16.56
CA LEU A 19 22.53 -12.36 -15.49
C LEU A 19 21.37 -13.23 -14.98
N ASN A 20 21.47 -13.72 -13.75
CA ASN A 20 20.33 -14.33 -13.08
C ASN A 20 19.36 -13.24 -12.63
N THR A 21 18.18 -13.22 -13.25
CA THR A 21 17.18 -12.18 -13.07
C THR A 21 16.07 -12.66 -12.15
N SER A 22 15.69 -11.85 -11.15
CA SER A 22 14.43 -12.11 -10.46
C SER A 22 13.26 -11.81 -11.41
N LEU A 23 12.39 -12.79 -11.64
CA LEU A 23 11.15 -12.65 -12.42
C LEU A 23 9.99 -12.05 -11.60
N LYS A 24 10.25 -11.52 -10.41
CA LYS A 24 9.22 -10.93 -9.56
C LYS A 24 8.72 -9.63 -10.19
N ILE A 25 7.51 -9.67 -10.72
CA ILE A 25 6.81 -8.49 -11.24
C ILE A 25 5.92 -7.97 -10.11
N ASN A 26 6.19 -6.77 -9.65
CA ASN A 26 5.33 -6.06 -8.70
C ASN A 26 4.12 -5.48 -9.46
N ARG A 27 2.98 -6.15 -9.37
CA ARG A 27 1.69 -5.66 -9.90
C ARG A 27 0.95 -4.77 -8.91
N PHE A 28 1.29 -4.81 -7.62
CA PHE A 28 0.59 -4.08 -6.58
C PHE A 28 0.76 -2.57 -6.75
N VAL A 29 1.99 -2.09 -6.89
CA VAL A 29 2.26 -0.66 -7.14
C VAL A 29 1.76 -0.22 -8.52
N GLN A 30 1.81 -1.11 -9.52
CA GLN A 30 1.32 -0.84 -10.87
C GLN A 30 -0.21 -0.83 -11.00
N SER A 31 -0.94 -1.32 -10.00
CA SER A 31 -2.41 -1.43 -10.05
C SER A 31 -3.15 -0.09 -9.95
N GLY A 32 -2.43 1.02 -9.72
CA GLY A 32 -3.03 2.34 -9.49
C GLY A 32 -3.62 2.51 -8.09
N ILE A 33 -3.33 1.59 -7.16
CA ILE A 33 -3.73 1.72 -5.76
C ILE A 33 -3.04 2.90 -5.06
N LEU A 34 -1.88 3.32 -5.56
CA LEU A 34 -1.16 4.51 -5.12
C LEU A 34 -1.38 5.62 -6.14
N THR A 35 -2.16 6.63 -5.76
CA THR A 35 -2.44 7.80 -6.59
C THR A 35 -1.92 9.04 -5.86
N PRO A 36 -1.15 9.91 -6.52
CA PRO A 36 -0.74 11.17 -5.91
C PRO A 36 -1.96 12.07 -5.70
N ASP A 37 -2.12 12.55 -4.49
CA ASP A 37 -3.14 13.53 -4.14
C ASP A 37 -2.63 14.95 -4.46
N PRO A 38 -3.41 15.78 -5.18
CA PRO A 38 -2.95 17.09 -5.63
C PRO A 38 -2.71 18.08 -4.49
N ASP A 39 -3.40 17.94 -3.36
CA ASP A 39 -3.28 18.84 -2.21
C ASP A 39 -2.15 18.41 -1.28
N LEU A 40 -2.01 17.10 -1.02
CA LEU A 40 -0.94 16.56 -0.17
C LEU A 40 0.41 16.49 -0.87
N GLY A 41 0.44 16.37 -2.20
CA GLY A 41 1.66 16.26 -3.00
C GLY A 41 2.68 17.37 -2.73
N PRO A 42 2.29 18.66 -2.81
CA PRO A 42 3.17 19.78 -2.49
C PRO A 42 3.72 19.75 -1.05
N HIS A 43 2.90 19.37 -0.06
CA HIS A 43 3.29 19.30 1.35
C HIS A 43 4.31 18.18 1.64
N LEU A 44 4.48 17.21 0.74
CA LEU A 44 5.53 16.20 0.85
C LEU A 44 6.93 16.77 0.62
N LEU A 45 7.08 17.93 -0.03
CA LEU A 45 8.38 18.59 -0.22
C LEU A 45 8.80 19.44 0.98
N GLU A 46 7.87 19.80 1.85
CA GLU A 46 8.14 20.64 3.02
C GLU A 46 8.98 19.89 4.08
N ALA A 47 9.72 20.63 4.90
CA ALA A 47 10.51 20.02 5.97
C ALA A 47 9.59 19.39 7.03
N GLY A 48 9.82 18.13 7.39
CA GLY A 48 9.08 17.47 8.46
C GLY A 48 8.92 15.97 8.25
N THR A 49 8.46 15.28 9.30
CA THR A 49 8.18 13.84 9.29
C THR A 49 6.68 13.52 9.31
N LYS A 50 5.83 14.53 9.53
CA LYS A 50 4.38 14.38 9.73
C LYS A 50 3.63 15.51 9.03
N ILE A 51 2.46 15.20 8.49
CA ILE A 51 1.50 16.16 7.94
C ILE A 51 0.24 16.06 8.80
N THR A 52 -0.27 17.19 9.31
CA THR A 52 -1.51 17.22 10.08
C THR A 52 -2.57 17.98 9.30
N VAL A 53 -3.64 17.30 8.93
CA VAL A 53 -4.77 17.88 8.19
C VAL A 53 -5.93 18.10 9.17
N PRO A 54 -6.27 19.36 9.52
CA PRO A 54 -7.44 19.65 10.34
C PRO A 54 -8.73 19.48 9.51
N PHE A 55 -9.82 19.08 10.17
CA PHE A 55 -11.14 19.02 9.57
C PHE A 55 -12.22 19.43 10.58
N ILE A 56 -13.36 19.89 10.08
CA ILE A 56 -14.54 20.23 10.87
C ILE A 56 -15.55 19.09 10.67
N ASN A 57 -16.12 18.59 11.77
CA ASN A 57 -17.15 17.56 11.71
C ASN A 57 -18.48 18.16 11.23
N ASP A 58 -19.34 17.31 10.67
CA ASP A 58 -20.66 17.73 10.23
C ASP A 58 -21.56 18.11 11.42
N LEU A 59 -22.66 18.80 11.13
CA LEU A 59 -23.70 19.15 12.09
C LEU A 59 -24.43 17.88 12.52
N ASP A 60 -24.58 17.67 13.81
CA ASP A 60 -25.30 16.53 14.40
C ASP A 60 -26.45 17.03 15.29
N GLY A 61 -27.51 16.23 15.39
CA GLY A 61 -28.69 16.50 16.20
C GLY A 61 -30.02 16.38 15.46
N ASP A 62 -31.07 16.10 16.23
CA ASP A 62 -32.46 16.12 15.77
C ASP A 62 -33.01 17.56 15.78
N PRO A 63 -34.00 17.87 14.92
CA PRO A 63 -34.63 19.18 14.93
C PRO A 63 -35.38 19.42 16.26
N ASP A 64 -35.09 20.56 16.90
CA ASP A 64 -35.82 21.01 18.08
C ASP A 64 -37.27 21.38 17.73
N ASN A 65 -38.21 21.09 18.65
CA ASN A 65 -39.60 21.47 18.48
C ASN A 65 -39.78 22.98 18.71
N TRP A 66 -40.36 23.68 17.73
CA TRP A 66 -40.57 25.12 17.80
C TRP A 66 -41.71 25.46 18.77
N THR A 67 -41.39 26.11 19.90
CA THR A 67 -42.37 26.66 20.85
C THR A 67 -42.17 28.16 21.03
N ASP A 68 -43.25 28.91 21.26
CA ASP A 68 -43.23 30.38 21.33
C ASP A 68 -42.83 30.92 22.72
N THR A 69 -42.36 30.03 23.61
CA THR A 69 -42.10 30.34 25.02
C THR A 69 -40.65 30.10 25.43
N ASP A 70 -39.95 29.17 24.76
CA ASP A 70 -38.58 28.80 25.06
C ASP A 70 -37.62 29.29 23.96
N ASN A 71 -36.36 29.53 24.33
CA ASN A 71 -35.33 29.96 23.39
C ASN A 71 -34.64 28.76 22.72
N ILE A 72 -34.32 28.87 21.43
CA ILE A 72 -33.63 27.80 20.68
C ILE A 72 -32.21 27.61 21.21
N SER A 73 -31.83 26.37 21.50
CA SER A 73 -30.48 26.04 21.97
C SER A 73 -29.50 25.96 20.79
N VAL A 74 -28.31 26.56 20.95
CA VAL A 74 -27.28 26.58 19.90
C VAL A 74 -26.31 25.42 20.11
N ASN A 75 -26.26 24.49 19.16
CA ASN A 75 -25.30 23.38 19.19
C ASN A 75 -23.92 23.80 18.69
N GLN A 76 -22.88 23.20 19.26
CA GLN A 76 -21.48 23.46 18.89
C GLN A 76 -21.00 22.52 17.79
N LEU A 77 -20.17 23.04 16.89
CA LEU A 77 -19.41 22.25 15.91
C LEU A 77 -18.14 21.70 16.55
N THR A 78 -17.81 20.45 16.25
CA THR A 78 -16.56 19.82 16.71
C THR A 78 -15.55 19.75 15.58
N SER A 79 -14.26 19.80 15.90
CA SER A 79 -13.16 19.68 14.93
C SER A 79 -12.27 18.48 15.23
N GLY A 80 -11.75 17.85 14.19
CA GLY A 80 -10.79 16.75 14.26
C GLY A 80 -9.48 17.06 13.55
N LYS A 81 -8.53 16.12 13.67
CA LYS A 81 -7.26 16.16 12.94
C LYS A 81 -6.89 14.78 12.41
N GLN A 82 -6.39 14.72 11.18
CA GLN A 82 -5.81 13.53 10.57
C GLN A 82 -4.29 13.69 10.51
N LEU A 83 -3.55 12.59 10.71
CA LEU A 83 -2.09 12.59 10.72
C LEU A 83 -1.56 11.69 9.58
N GLY A 84 -0.81 12.28 8.66
CA GLY A 84 0.01 11.58 7.67
C GLY A 84 1.46 11.47 8.12
N LEU A 85 2.11 10.35 7.78
CA LEU A 85 3.55 10.12 8.02
C LEU A 85 4.31 10.23 6.70
N LYS A 86 5.47 10.90 6.73
CA LYS A 86 6.37 11.02 5.58
C LYS A 86 7.47 9.96 5.67
N PHE A 87 7.64 9.18 4.61
CA PHE A 87 8.65 8.11 4.55
C PHE A 87 9.85 8.53 3.71
N TYR A 88 11.05 8.25 4.22
CA TYR A 88 12.31 8.53 3.56
C TYR A 88 13.09 7.22 3.41
N GLN A 89 13.58 6.93 2.20
CA GLN A 89 14.33 5.70 1.89
C GLN A 89 15.62 6.05 1.15
N SER A 90 16.68 5.27 1.39
CA SER A 90 17.94 5.41 0.66
C SER A 90 18.61 4.05 0.44
N LYS A 91 19.27 3.88 -0.71
CA LYS A 91 20.07 2.69 -1.02
C LYS A 91 21.19 3.07 -1.99
N ALA A 92 22.40 2.59 -1.71
CA ALA A 92 23.56 2.76 -2.59
C ALA A 92 24.12 1.40 -3.04
N PHE A 93 24.61 1.36 -4.29
CA PHE A 93 25.33 0.22 -4.87
C PHE A 93 26.66 0.72 -5.44
N GLY A 94 27.75 -0.01 -5.17
CA GLY A 94 29.09 0.36 -5.60
C GLY A 94 29.73 -0.72 -6.48
N TYR A 95 30.75 -0.33 -7.25
CA TYR A 95 31.59 -1.22 -8.03
C TYR A 95 33.03 -0.67 -8.05
N SER A 96 34.01 -1.54 -8.33
CA SER A 96 35.43 -1.16 -8.49
C SER A 96 35.87 -1.39 -9.93
N SER A 97 36.61 -0.43 -10.49
CA SER A 97 37.15 -0.50 -11.85
C SER A 97 38.18 -1.63 -12.02
N LEU A 98 38.98 -1.93 -10.98
CA LEU A 98 39.93 -3.04 -11.01
C LEU A 98 39.23 -4.40 -11.07
N SER A 99 38.15 -4.55 -10.29
CA SER A 99 37.35 -5.79 -10.31
C SER A 99 36.70 -6.00 -11.67
N GLN A 100 36.16 -4.94 -12.29
CA GLN A 100 35.60 -5.01 -13.63
C GLN A 100 36.66 -5.34 -14.70
N MET A 101 37.87 -4.81 -14.57
CA MET A 101 38.97 -5.09 -15.50
C MET A 101 39.47 -6.52 -15.41
N ILE A 102 39.61 -7.08 -14.19
CA ILE A 102 40.10 -8.45 -13.98
C ILE A 102 39.01 -9.48 -14.32
N SER A 103 37.77 -9.22 -13.96
CA SER A 103 36.66 -10.16 -14.19
C SER A 103 36.01 -10.03 -15.57
N GLY A 104 36.16 -8.91 -16.27
CA GLY A 104 35.42 -8.62 -17.50
C GLY A 104 33.90 -8.52 -17.32
N THR A 105 33.38 -8.56 -16.08
CA THR A 105 31.94 -8.50 -15.81
C THR A 105 31.39 -7.07 -15.97
N PRO A 106 30.31 -6.84 -16.73
CA PRO A 106 29.69 -5.52 -16.86
C PRO A 106 28.79 -5.16 -15.65
N ILE A 107 29.40 -5.02 -14.46
CA ILE A 107 28.70 -4.76 -13.19
C ILE A 107 27.98 -3.41 -13.22
N GLN A 108 28.65 -2.36 -13.70
CA GLN A 108 28.08 -1.01 -13.80
C GLN A 108 26.79 -0.99 -14.65
N LYS A 109 26.82 -1.63 -15.82
CA LYS A 109 25.66 -1.72 -16.72
C LYS A 109 24.51 -2.51 -16.09
N THR A 110 24.84 -3.57 -15.37
CA THR A 110 23.87 -4.39 -14.65
C THR A 110 23.17 -3.60 -13.55
N ILE A 111 23.92 -2.84 -12.74
CA ILE A 111 23.35 -1.99 -11.69
C ILE A 111 22.41 -0.95 -12.30
N GLY A 112 22.85 -0.24 -13.35
CA GLY A 112 22.03 0.76 -14.04
C GLY A 112 20.70 0.20 -14.56
N ASN A 113 20.75 -0.96 -15.25
CA ASN A 113 19.56 -1.61 -15.79
C ASN A 113 18.58 -2.11 -14.71
N ARG A 114 19.07 -2.35 -13.49
CA ARG A 114 18.28 -2.95 -12.40
C ARG A 114 17.78 -1.97 -11.37
N PHE A 115 18.39 -0.79 -11.31
CA PHE A 115 18.12 0.18 -10.27
C PHE A 115 16.64 0.60 -10.21
N ALA A 116 16.02 0.83 -11.37
CA ALA A 116 14.60 1.15 -11.45
C ALA A 116 13.71 0.01 -10.91
N SER A 117 13.93 -1.23 -11.38
CA SER A 117 13.17 -2.38 -10.93
C SER A 117 13.35 -2.69 -9.44
N PHE A 118 14.54 -2.39 -8.88
CA PHE A 118 14.79 -2.52 -7.45
C PHE A 118 13.87 -1.62 -6.63
N TRP A 119 13.73 -0.34 -7.01
CA TRP A 119 12.85 0.60 -6.31
C TRP A 119 11.39 0.20 -6.42
N THR A 120 10.93 -0.25 -7.59
CA THR A 120 9.56 -0.78 -7.72
C THR A 120 9.31 -1.92 -6.72
N CYS A 121 10.22 -2.86 -6.56
CA CYS A 121 10.08 -3.95 -5.58
C CYS A 121 10.23 -3.48 -4.11
N ALA A 122 11.03 -2.44 -3.86
CA ALA A 122 11.19 -1.87 -2.54
C ALA A 122 9.92 -1.13 -2.09
N ASP A 123 9.32 -0.36 -3.00
CA ASP A 123 8.16 0.48 -2.73
C ASP A 123 6.87 -0.32 -2.46
N GLU A 124 6.78 -1.59 -2.87
CA GLU A 124 5.66 -2.47 -2.49
C GLU A 124 5.73 -2.95 -1.05
N LYS A 125 6.92 -3.09 -0.47
CA LYS A 125 7.05 -3.57 0.91
C LYS A 125 6.48 -2.59 1.92
N MET A 126 6.59 -1.30 1.63
CA MET A 126 6.14 -0.23 2.50
C MET A 126 4.61 -0.25 2.73
N PRO A 127 3.74 -0.17 1.70
CA PRO A 127 2.30 -0.21 1.88
C PRO A 127 1.82 -1.55 2.45
N LEU A 128 2.47 -2.66 2.13
CA LEU A 128 2.16 -3.96 2.75
C LEU A 128 2.43 -3.93 4.26
N ALA A 129 3.58 -3.42 4.69
CA ALA A 129 3.90 -3.29 6.11
C ALA A 129 2.95 -2.32 6.84
N VAL A 130 2.54 -1.23 6.19
CA VAL A 130 1.53 -0.31 6.75
C VAL A 130 0.18 -1.01 6.89
N LEU A 131 -0.24 -1.77 5.88
CA LEU A 131 -1.50 -2.52 5.93
C LEU A 131 -1.47 -3.57 7.04
N ASP A 132 -0.38 -4.33 7.17
CA ASP A 132 -0.18 -5.28 8.25
C ASP A 132 -0.27 -4.60 9.63
N GLY A 133 0.33 -3.41 9.76
CA GLY A 133 0.23 -2.58 10.96
C GLY A 133 -1.20 -2.16 11.29
N VAL A 134 -1.96 -1.69 10.30
CA VAL A 134 -3.36 -1.28 10.46
C VAL A 134 -4.26 -2.47 10.83
N MET A 135 -4.05 -3.63 10.19
CA MET A 135 -4.79 -4.86 10.48
C MET A 135 -4.46 -5.45 11.86
N GLY A 136 -3.31 -5.10 12.44
CA GLY A 136 -2.95 -5.44 13.81
C GLY A 136 -3.71 -4.65 14.90
N VAL A 137 -4.38 -3.55 14.54
CA VAL A 137 -5.11 -2.71 15.51
C VAL A 137 -6.41 -3.40 15.93
N THR A 138 -6.56 -3.69 17.22
CA THR A 138 -7.70 -4.44 17.79
C THR A 138 -9.07 -3.86 17.43
N LYS A 139 -9.23 -2.52 17.47
CA LYS A 139 -10.48 -1.83 17.10
C LYS A 139 -10.86 -2.05 15.63
N VAL A 140 -9.87 -2.01 14.73
CA VAL A 140 -10.07 -2.21 13.29
C VAL A 140 -10.36 -3.68 13.01
N LYS A 141 -9.58 -4.59 13.61
CA LYS A 141 -9.75 -6.04 13.49
C LYS A 141 -11.14 -6.52 13.90
N ASN A 142 -11.72 -5.94 14.94
CA ASN A 142 -13.02 -6.36 15.44
C ASN A 142 -14.21 -5.82 14.62
N SER A 143 -14.02 -4.73 13.87
CA SER A 143 -15.13 -4.00 13.24
C SER A 143 -15.15 -4.07 11.71
N LYS A 144 -13.99 -4.14 11.05
CA LYS A 144 -13.87 -4.03 9.59
C LYS A 144 -13.04 -5.15 8.94
N PHE A 145 -12.55 -6.11 9.73
CA PHE A 145 -11.80 -7.26 9.22
C PHE A 145 -12.63 -8.54 9.27
N TYR A 146 -12.64 -9.29 8.17
CA TYR A 146 -13.24 -10.61 8.11
C TYR A 146 -12.15 -11.69 8.16
N ASP A 147 -12.12 -12.41 9.27
CA ASP A 147 -11.24 -13.56 9.48
C ASP A 147 -12.05 -14.85 9.45
N ALA A 148 -11.92 -15.64 8.37
CA ALA A 148 -12.65 -16.89 8.20
C ALA A 148 -12.27 -17.94 9.25
N THR A 149 -11.03 -17.96 9.74
CA THR A 149 -10.57 -18.90 10.76
C THR A 149 -11.24 -18.65 12.11
N SER A 150 -11.52 -17.37 12.42
CA SER A 150 -12.18 -16.97 13.66
C SER A 150 -13.72 -16.96 13.57
N LYS A 151 -14.28 -16.67 12.38
CA LYS A 151 -15.74 -16.46 12.19
C LYS A 151 -16.48 -17.69 11.67
N THR A 152 -15.82 -18.55 10.90
CA THR A 152 -16.40 -19.77 10.33
C THR A 152 -15.37 -20.91 10.39
N PRO A 153 -15.02 -21.41 11.59
CA PRO A 153 -13.91 -22.36 11.77
C PRO A 153 -14.13 -23.69 11.06
N THR A 154 -15.38 -24.10 10.82
CA THR A 154 -15.72 -25.33 10.08
C THR A 154 -15.50 -25.20 8.57
N ASP A 155 -15.56 -23.96 8.03
CA ASP A 155 -15.42 -23.63 6.61
C ASP A 155 -14.35 -22.53 6.43
N ALA A 156 -13.19 -22.68 7.07
CA ALA A 156 -12.16 -21.64 7.10
C ALA A 156 -11.41 -21.45 5.76
N ALA A 157 -11.73 -22.24 4.73
CA ALA A 157 -11.15 -22.13 3.40
C ALA A 157 -11.67 -20.89 2.66
N PHE A 158 -10.90 -20.39 1.68
CA PHE A 158 -11.37 -19.35 0.78
C PHE A 158 -12.49 -19.90 -0.12
N ILE A 159 -13.73 -19.64 0.27
CA ILE A 159 -14.94 -20.09 -0.42
C ILE A 159 -15.88 -18.92 -0.70
N ALA A 160 -16.83 -19.10 -1.63
CA ALA A 160 -17.79 -18.06 -2.03
C ALA A 160 -18.53 -17.41 -0.84
N LYS A 161 -18.88 -18.21 0.18
CA LYS A 161 -19.51 -17.73 1.41
C LYS A 161 -18.62 -16.75 2.19
N GLY A 162 -17.33 -17.07 2.34
CA GLY A 162 -16.36 -16.19 3.00
C GLY A 162 -16.11 -14.90 2.20
N PHE A 163 -16.07 -15.00 0.87
CA PHE A 163 -15.93 -13.83 0.00
C PHE A 163 -17.13 -12.87 0.10
N ILE A 164 -18.36 -13.40 0.04
CA ILE A 164 -19.59 -12.60 0.19
C ILE A 164 -19.68 -11.99 1.59
N ALA A 165 -19.32 -12.73 2.64
CA ALA A 165 -19.33 -12.23 4.01
C ALA A 165 -18.32 -11.08 4.21
N ALA A 166 -17.13 -11.19 3.61
CA ALA A 166 -16.13 -10.12 3.63
C ALA A 166 -16.63 -8.85 2.90
N ILE A 167 -17.27 -9.01 1.74
CA ILE A 167 -17.88 -7.88 1.00
C ILE A 167 -18.99 -7.23 1.84
N GLY A 168 -19.88 -8.03 2.45
CA GLY A 168 -20.99 -7.53 3.25
C GLY A 168 -20.53 -6.65 4.42
N LEU A 169 -19.45 -7.04 5.10
CA LEU A 169 -18.88 -6.26 6.20
C LEU A 169 -18.41 -4.86 5.76
N MET A 170 -17.84 -4.76 4.56
CA MET A 170 -17.39 -3.50 3.98
C MET A 170 -18.55 -2.69 3.37
N ALA A 171 -19.58 -3.36 2.83
CA ALA A 171 -20.73 -2.74 2.18
C ALA A 171 -21.66 -2.00 3.16
N ILE A 172 -21.76 -2.43 4.42
CA ILE A 172 -22.52 -1.71 5.46
C ILE A 172 -21.99 -0.29 5.65
N CYS A 173 -20.68 -0.07 5.47
CA CYS A 173 -20.11 1.27 5.50
C CYS A 173 -20.55 2.14 4.31
N LYS A 174 -20.88 1.53 3.17
CA LYS A 174 -21.35 2.24 1.96
C LYS A 174 -22.84 2.58 2.02
N MET A 175 -23.66 1.78 2.71
CA MET A 175 -25.06 2.16 2.98
C MET A 175 -25.15 3.36 3.92
N ILE A 176 -24.35 3.41 4.99
CA ILE A 176 -24.36 4.53 5.94
C ILE A 176 -24.02 5.87 5.28
N HIS A 177 -23.15 5.89 4.26
CA HIS A 177 -22.87 7.13 3.50
C HIS A 177 -23.95 7.49 2.48
N LEU A 178 -24.73 6.52 1.98
CA LEU A 178 -25.85 6.77 1.07
C LEU A 178 -27.13 7.18 1.80
N GLU A 179 -27.27 6.87 3.08
CA GLU A 179 -28.37 7.32 3.94
C GLU A 179 -28.22 8.79 4.38
N GLN A 180 -27.05 9.41 4.11
CA GLN A 180 -26.75 10.83 4.36
C GLN A 180 -26.96 11.72 3.12
N LEU A 181 -27.37 11.14 1.98
CA LEU A 181 -27.86 11.90 0.82
C LEU A 181 -29.38 12.02 0.94
N PRO A 182 -29.96 13.23 1.00
CA PRO A 182 -31.39 13.40 1.19
C PRO A 182 -32.16 12.74 0.06
N LEU A 183 -33.11 11.89 0.44
CA LEU A 183 -34.10 11.25 -0.42
C LEU A 183 -35.03 12.31 -1.03
N THR A 184 -34.57 13.01 -2.08
CA THR A 184 -35.43 13.93 -2.83
C THR A 184 -36.15 13.20 -3.96
N LEU A 185 -37.47 13.06 -3.77
CA LEU A 185 -38.53 13.04 -4.79
C LEU A 185 -38.71 11.78 -5.63
N LEU A 186 -39.61 10.90 -5.18
CA LEU A 186 -40.55 10.23 -6.07
C LEU A 186 -41.99 10.60 -5.62
N PRO A 187 -42.75 11.35 -6.42
CA PRO A 187 -44.15 11.63 -6.12
C PRO A 187 -44.99 10.36 -6.26
N VAL A 188 -45.88 10.19 -5.28
CA VAL A 188 -47.03 9.29 -5.36
C VAL A 188 -47.87 9.68 -6.59
N GLN A 189 -48.01 8.72 -7.50
CA GLN A 189 -49.17 8.55 -8.38
C GLN A 189 -49.66 7.12 -8.16
#